data_AF-A0A935GNW3-F1
#
_entry.id   AF-A0A935GNW3-F1
#
_cell.length_a   1.000
_cell.length_b   1.000
_cell.length_c   1.000
_cell.angle_alpha   90.00
_cell.angle_beta   90.00
_cell.angle_gamma   90.00
#
_symmetry.space_group_name_H-M   'P 1'
#
loop_
_entity.id
_entity.type
_entity.pdbx_description
1 polymer ?
#
loop_
_entity_poly.entity_id
_entity_poly.type
_entity_poly.pdbx_seq_one_letter_code
_entity_poly.pdbx_strand_id
1 'polypeptide(L)'
;MRQKIETARDVLPALLRRYPGVRAAQLAALAQVSPATMVRILKEAGSGVIRIGNTSSTRYFLRRPLRGMGDAIPVYAIDTQGAASQVGELHLTAPRGSLLDVAAMGWVVDKEFAQGVWSDGLPYPLQDMRPQGFLGRRFALAQADNLGVAINPREWSDDDVVHVLMRYGMDTSGNLILGDMALQRWLQSKADKAQAPTLLDDNTIAHGYAELATHASSRGAAGSSAAGEFPKFTAMRALDKAQTAHVIVKYTAANPSDTVQRWSDLLVCEHLALQALRSAGIPGARSRILQYDGRTYLEVERFDRHGLFGRSPLCSLETIEAALLPASSRDWCDAAMMLQAQGWIETQAVHQIQVVWAFGRLIGNSDMHRGNLSFVPTVPMQVSPVYDMLPMAFAPLQSGEIPGVTLTPELPTPAQRSAWNQASHAAQAFWQTAAEDMRISQNFRALCAENLKTLNRLI
;
A
#
# COMPACT_ATOMS: atom_id res chain seq x y z
N MET A 1 36.29 42.21 -6.19
CA MET A 1 35.85 41.14 -5.25
C MET A 1 34.34 41.11 -5.07
N ARG A 2 33.66 42.24 -4.87
CA ARG A 2 32.19 42.34 -4.73
C ARG A 2 31.40 41.70 -5.88
N GLN A 3 31.77 42.02 -7.13
CA GLN A 3 31.15 41.46 -8.33
C GLN A 3 31.25 39.91 -8.40
N LYS A 4 32.40 39.32 -8.04
CA LYS A 4 32.57 37.86 -8.01
C LYS A 4 31.68 37.18 -6.96
N ILE A 5 31.47 37.82 -5.81
CA ILE A 5 30.59 37.30 -4.75
C ILE A 5 29.12 37.40 -5.17
N GLU A 6 28.72 38.51 -5.79
CA GLU A 6 27.38 38.68 -6.36
C GLU A 6 27.12 37.63 -7.46
N THR A 7 28.04 37.46 -8.42
CA THR A 7 27.94 36.39 -9.42
C THR A 7 27.84 35.00 -8.78
N ALA A 8 28.61 34.72 -7.73
CA ALA A 8 28.56 33.43 -7.02
C ALA A 8 27.19 33.18 -6.35
N ARG A 9 26.50 34.24 -5.89
CA ARG A 9 25.13 34.14 -5.37
C ARG A 9 24.14 33.82 -6.48
N ASP A 10 24.24 34.54 -7.61
CA ASP A 10 23.30 34.39 -8.73
C ASP A 10 23.39 33.01 -9.38
N VAL A 11 24.59 32.43 -9.46
CA VAL A 11 24.80 31.10 -10.06
C VAL A 11 24.52 29.94 -9.12
N LEU A 12 24.41 30.17 -7.80
CA LEU A 12 24.25 29.09 -6.81
C LEU A 12 23.04 28.19 -7.10
N PRO A 13 21.83 28.69 -7.40
CA PRO A 13 20.70 27.83 -7.73
C PRO A 13 20.95 26.96 -8.96
N ALA A 14 21.62 27.50 -9.98
CA ALA A 14 21.97 26.76 -11.19
C ALA A 14 22.99 25.64 -10.89
N LEU A 15 24.00 25.93 -10.06
CA LEU A 15 24.98 24.94 -9.62
C LEU A 15 24.33 23.81 -8.81
N LEU A 16 23.45 24.14 -7.87
CA LEU A 16 22.74 23.14 -7.06
C LEU A 16 21.75 22.30 -7.86
N ARG A 17 21.12 22.86 -8.92
CA ARG A 17 20.31 22.07 -9.86
C ARG A 17 21.16 21.12 -10.70
N ARG A 18 22.37 21.54 -11.07
CA ARG A 18 23.28 20.71 -11.89
C ARG A 18 23.98 19.64 -11.06
N TYR A 19 24.26 19.93 -9.80
CA TYR A 19 24.99 19.07 -8.87
C TYR A 19 24.22 18.94 -7.54
N PRO A 20 23.07 18.24 -7.52
CA PRO A 20 22.33 18.01 -6.27
C PRO A 20 23.19 17.21 -5.30
N GLY A 21 23.17 17.59 -4.02
CA GLY A 21 23.99 16.93 -2.99
C GLY A 21 25.47 17.27 -3.06
N VAL A 22 25.85 18.40 -3.66
CA VAL A 22 27.26 18.81 -3.75
C VAL A 22 27.81 19.34 -2.42
N ARG A 23 29.12 19.19 -2.19
CA ARG A 23 29.82 19.75 -1.02
C ARG A 23 30.16 21.23 -1.23
N ALA A 24 30.20 22.01 -0.14
CA ALA A 24 30.53 23.44 -0.20
C ALA A 24 31.89 23.73 -0.88
N ALA A 25 32.90 22.90 -0.66
CA ALA A 25 34.21 23.07 -1.28
C ALA A 25 34.17 22.97 -2.82
N GLN A 26 33.36 22.05 -3.35
CA GLN A 26 33.20 21.88 -4.79
C GLN A 26 32.36 23.02 -5.38
N LEU A 27 31.32 23.48 -4.68
CA LEU A 27 30.58 24.69 -5.07
C LEU A 27 31.50 25.92 -5.12
N ALA A 28 32.38 26.08 -4.12
CA ALA A 28 33.31 27.19 -4.06
C ALA A 28 34.27 27.20 -5.26
N ALA A 29 34.80 26.02 -5.63
CA ALA A 29 35.63 25.86 -6.81
C ALA A 29 34.88 26.20 -8.10
N LEU A 30 33.65 25.67 -8.27
CA LEU A 30 32.81 25.94 -9.45
C LEU A 30 32.44 27.42 -9.58
N ALA A 31 32.18 28.10 -8.45
CA ALA A 31 31.85 29.52 -8.41
C ALA A 31 33.08 30.45 -8.34
N GLN A 32 34.30 29.89 -8.35
CA GLN A 32 35.57 30.61 -8.25
C GLN A 32 35.67 31.56 -7.03
N VAL A 33 35.18 31.10 -5.87
CA VAL A 33 35.25 31.80 -4.58
C VAL A 33 35.93 30.93 -3.52
N SER A 34 36.33 31.52 -2.40
CA SER A 34 36.88 30.72 -1.29
C SER A 34 35.79 29.87 -0.61
N PRO A 35 36.15 28.71 0.00
CA PRO A 35 35.20 27.87 0.74
C PRO A 35 34.45 28.64 1.84
N ALA A 36 35.13 29.53 2.57
CA ALA A 36 34.51 30.37 3.58
C ALA A 36 33.45 31.32 2.99
N THR A 37 33.70 31.87 1.81
CA THR A 37 32.74 32.71 1.09
C THR A 37 31.52 31.90 0.66
N MET A 38 31.72 30.69 0.13
CA MET A 38 30.61 29.81 -0.28
C MET A 38 29.75 29.37 0.91
N VAL A 39 30.34 29.02 2.05
CA VAL A 39 29.58 28.70 3.27
C VAL A 39 28.72 29.88 3.72
N ARG A 40 29.24 31.12 3.61
CA ARG A 40 28.45 32.33 3.90
C ARG A 40 27.30 32.49 2.90
N ILE A 41 27.55 32.32 1.61
CA ILE A 41 26.51 32.40 0.56
C ILE A 41 25.41 31.34 0.80
N LEU A 42 25.79 30.10 1.13
CA LEU A 42 24.84 29.03 1.45
C LEU A 42 24.00 29.35 2.70
N LYS A 43 24.60 30.00 3.71
CA LYS A 43 23.87 30.46 4.90
C LYS A 43 22.92 31.62 4.58
N GLU A 44 23.33 32.56 3.73
CA GLU A 44 22.51 33.67 3.24
C GLU A 44 21.32 33.18 2.40
N ALA A 45 21.46 32.06 1.69
CA ALA A 45 20.38 31.46 0.90
C ALA A 45 19.21 30.89 1.73
N GLY A 46 19.38 30.76 3.06
CA GLY A 46 18.30 30.43 3.99
C GLY A 46 17.54 29.15 3.64
N SER A 47 16.22 29.20 3.72
CA SER A 47 15.32 28.06 3.47
C SER A 47 15.33 27.56 2.02
N GLY A 48 15.84 28.35 1.07
CA GLY A 48 15.98 27.96 -0.34
C GLY A 48 17.02 26.85 -0.57
N VAL A 49 17.91 26.61 0.40
CA VAL A 49 18.92 25.56 0.33
C VAL A 49 18.74 24.60 1.49
N ILE A 50 18.70 23.30 1.18
CA ILE A 50 18.64 22.25 2.19
C ILE A 50 20.06 21.76 2.47
N ARG A 51 20.40 21.68 3.76
CA ARG A 51 21.68 21.19 4.25
C ARG A 51 21.45 19.91 5.04
N ILE A 52 22.07 18.81 4.61
CA ILE A 52 22.08 17.54 5.35
C ILE A 52 23.51 17.15 5.74
N GLY A 53 23.66 16.26 6.72
CA GLY A 53 24.95 15.73 7.17
C GLY A 53 25.81 16.71 7.97
N ASN A 54 26.82 16.16 8.65
CA ASN A 54 27.70 16.89 9.56
C ASN A 54 29.14 16.94 9.04
N THR A 55 29.86 18.02 9.38
CA THR A 55 31.28 18.20 9.06
C THR A 55 31.64 17.84 7.61
N SER A 56 32.35 16.73 7.38
CA SER A 56 32.80 16.27 6.05
C SER A 56 31.71 15.57 5.24
N SER A 57 30.64 15.10 5.88
CA SER A 57 29.46 14.51 5.23
C SER A 57 28.41 15.54 4.84
N THR A 58 28.61 16.84 5.10
CA THR A 58 27.64 17.86 4.71
C THR A 58 27.41 17.91 3.20
N ARG A 59 26.14 17.94 2.80
CA ARG A 59 25.67 18.02 1.40
C ARG A 59 24.63 19.13 1.29
N TYR A 60 24.56 19.77 0.13
CA TYR A 60 23.64 20.87 -0.15
C TYR A 60 22.76 20.57 -1.35
N PHE A 61 21.48 20.90 -1.22
CA PHE A 61 20.46 20.71 -2.25
C PHE A 61 19.68 22.01 -2.45
N LEU A 62 19.24 22.28 -3.68
CA LEU A 62 18.29 23.37 -3.91
C LEU A 62 16.89 22.87 -3.56
N ARG A 63 16.16 23.64 -2.76
CA ARG A 63 14.75 23.36 -2.48
C ARG A 63 13.89 23.67 -3.69
N ARG A 64 12.93 22.78 -3.97
CA ARG A 64 11.93 22.94 -5.01
C ARG A 64 10.58 23.29 -4.40
N PRO A 65 9.94 24.40 -4.79
CA PRO A 65 8.62 24.75 -4.27
C PRO A 65 7.54 23.84 -4.85
N LEU A 66 6.59 23.42 -4.00
CA LEU A 66 5.39 22.70 -4.40
C LEU A 66 4.24 23.70 -4.59
N ARG A 67 3.88 23.99 -5.85
CA ARG A 67 2.75 24.88 -6.18
C ARG A 67 2.81 26.23 -5.42
N GLY A 68 4.01 26.81 -5.33
CA GLY A 68 4.28 28.07 -4.62
C GLY A 68 4.64 27.93 -3.14
N MET A 69 4.48 26.75 -2.53
CA MET A 69 4.89 26.48 -1.15
C MET A 69 6.35 26.02 -1.10
N GLY A 70 7.21 26.76 -0.41
CA GLY A 70 8.65 26.52 -0.35
C GLY A 70 9.14 25.98 0.99
N ASP A 71 8.25 25.52 1.86
CA ASP A 71 8.63 25.04 3.21
C ASP A 71 8.90 23.54 3.22
N ALA A 72 9.46 23.05 4.32
CA ALA A 72 9.51 21.61 4.57
C ALA A 72 8.10 21.13 4.94
N ILE A 73 7.75 19.92 4.51
CA ILE A 73 6.43 19.36 4.74
C ILE A 73 6.55 18.39 5.92
N PRO A 74 5.91 18.64 7.07
CA PRO A 74 6.04 17.75 8.22
C PRO A 74 5.42 16.38 7.91
N VAL A 75 6.05 15.33 8.43
CA VAL A 75 5.56 13.95 8.35
C VAL A 75 5.22 13.50 9.76
N TYR A 76 3.98 13.07 9.96
CA TYR A 76 3.48 12.57 11.23
C TYR A 76 3.28 11.07 11.17
N ALA A 77 3.55 10.39 12.27
CA ALA A 77 3.14 9.01 12.49
C ALA A 77 2.05 8.97 13.56
N ILE A 78 1.04 8.13 13.32
CA ILE A 78 0.02 7.77 14.30
C ILE A 78 0.43 6.44 14.93
N ASP A 79 0.48 6.37 16.25
CA ASP A 79 0.79 5.12 16.96
C ASP A 79 -0.44 4.20 17.12
N THR A 80 -0.28 3.05 17.75
CA THR A 80 -1.36 2.07 17.94
C THR A 80 -2.44 2.52 18.93
N GLN A 81 -2.18 3.55 19.74
CA GLN A 81 -3.16 4.20 20.63
C GLN A 81 -3.84 5.41 19.97
N GLY A 82 -3.38 5.79 18.78
CA GLY A 82 -3.84 6.95 18.07
C GLY A 82 -3.18 8.24 18.56
N ALA A 83 -2.01 8.24 19.17
CA ALA A 83 -1.27 9.49 19.38
C ALA A 83 -0.54 9.88 18.09
N ALA A 84 -0.56 11.18 17.75
CA ALA A 84 0.19 11.71 16.62
C ALA A 84 1.53 12.26 17.11
N SER A 85 2.62 11.96 16.39
CA SER A 85 3.94 12.54 16.62
C SER A 85 4.57 12.92 15.29
N GLN A 86 5.31 14.03 15.25
CA GLN A 86 6.10 14.38 14.07
C GLN A 86 7.35 13.49 14.04
N VAL A 87 7.53 12.75 12.94
CA VAL A 87 8.63 11.77 12.77
C VAL A 87 9.64 12.18 11.71
N GLY A 88 9.35 13.24 10.94
CA GLY A 88 10.28 13.77 9.97
C GLY A 88 9.77 14.99 9.23
N GLU A 89 10.57 15.45 8.29
CA GLU A 89 10.24 16.52 7.35
C GLU A 89 10.60 16.08 5.94
N LEU A 90 9.63 16.15 5.02
CA LEU A 90 9.84 15.93 3.60
C LEU A 90 10.31 17.24 2.97
N HIS A 91 11.46 17.19 2.30
CA HIS A 91 11.96 18.31 1.50
C HIS A 91 11.96 17.93 0.02
N LEU A 92 11.32 18.72 -0.84
CA LEU A 92 11.42 18.52 -2.28
C LEU A 92 12.69 19.18 -2.80
N THR A 93 13.46 18.45 -3.62
CA THR A 93 14.72 18.93 -4.19
C THR A 93 14.59 19.21 -5.68
N ALA A 94 15.40 20.15 -6.17
CA ALA A 94 15.58 20.40 -7.58
C ALA A 94 16.81 19.67 -8.12
N PRO A 95 16.80 19.22 -9.39
CA PRO A 95 15.71 19.36 -10.36
C PRO A 95 14.57 18.36 -10.15
N ARG A 96 14.85 17.23 -9.48
CA ARG A 96 13.90 16.18 -9.08
C ARG A 96 14.35 15.57 -7.73
N GLY A 97 13.51 14.71 -7.18
CA GLY A 97 13.81 13.99 -5.92
C GLY A 97 13.29 14.67 -4.67
N SER A 98 13.58 14.03 -3.54
CA SER A 98 13.18 14.47 -2.22
C SER A 98 14.17 14.03 -1.14
N LEU A 99 14.04 14.63 0.04
CA LEU A 99 14.76 14.24 1.24
C LEU A 99 13.76 13.87 2.34
N LEU A 100 13.88 12.65 2.87
CA LEU A 100 13.16 12.17 4.05
C LEU A 100 13.96 11.04 4.69
N ASP A 101 14.33 11.20 5.95
CA ASP A 101 15.04 10.16 6.72
C ASP A 101 14.04 9.15 7.29
N VAL A 102 13.71 8.14 6.48
CA VAL A 102 12.82 7.04 6.91
C VAL A 102 13.50 6.11 7.92
N ALA A 103 14.84 6.07 7.95
CA ALA A 103 15.59 5.26 8.90
C ALA A 103 15.43 5.80 10.33
N ALA A 104 15.37 7.13 10.49
CA ALA A 104 15.03 7.78 11.76
C ALA A 104 13.61 7.41 12.25
N MET A 105 12.72 6.96 11.35
CA MET A 105 11.39 6.43 11.71
C MET A 105 11.44 4.95 12.12
N GLY A 106 12.63 4.33 12.11
CA GLY A 106 12.83 2.90 12.38
C GLY A 106 12.54 2.00 11.18
N TRP A 107 12.46 2.55 9.97
CA TRP A 107 12.08 1.80 8.78
C TRP A 107 13.31 1.28 8.02
N VAL A 108 13.16 0.17 7.30
CA VAL A 108 14.24 -0.35 6.46
C VAL A 108 14.65 0.66 5.40
N VAL A 109 15.95 0.70 5.15
CA VAL A 109 16.57 1.55 4.15
C VAL A 109 17.81 0.84 3.61
N ASP A 110 18.05 0.95 2.30
CA ASP A 110 19.34 0.57 1.74
C ASP A 110 20.42 1.61 2.09
N LYS A 111 21.69 1.21 2.03
CA LYS A 111 22.84 2.10 2.26
C LYS A 111 22.82 3.34 1.35
N GLU A 112 22.29 3.22 0.13
CA GLU A 112 22.13 4.35 -0.80
C GLU A 112 21.28 5.47 -0.20
N PHE A 113 20.19 5.12 0.49
CA PHE A 113 19.23 6.08 1.03
C PHE A 113 19.47 6.40 2.52
N ALA A 114 20.59 5.95 3.11
CA ALA A 114 20.89 6.11 4.55
C ALA A 114 20.99 7.57 5.02
N GLN A 115 21.17 8.54 4.11
CA GLN A 115 21.13 9.98 4.43
C GLN A 115 19.75 10.61 4.17
N GLY A 116 18.73 9.79 3.90
CA GLY A 116 17.40 10.21 3.52
C GLY A 116 17.32 10.85 2.14
N VAL A 117 18.27 10.60 1.24
CA VAL A 117 18.33 11.21 -0.10
C VAL A 117 17.65 10.33 -1.12
N TRP A 118 16.49 10.74 -1.62
CA TRP A 118 15.74 10.05 -2.67
C TRP A 118 15.96 10.81 -3.97
N SER A 119 17.01 10.41 -4.69
CA SER A 119 17.50 11.12 -5.88
C SER A 119 16.46 11.17 -7.01
N ASP A 120 15.62 10.15 -7.10
CA ASP A 120 14.54 10.05 -8.07
C ASP A 120 13.18 9.79 -7.39
N GLY A 121 12.47 10.88 -7.13
CA GLY A 121 11.10 10.87 -6.65
C GLY A 121 10.92 10.82 -5.14
N LEU A 122 9.81 10.21 -4.70
CA LEU A 122 9.42 10.11 -3.29
C LEU A 122 9.97 8.84 -2.62
N PRO A 123 10.21 8.87 -1.30
CA PRO A 123 10.49 7.68 -0.53
C PRO A 123 9.34 6.66 -0.65
N TYR A 124 9.68 5.36 -0.66
CA TYR A 124 8.71 4.27 -0.82
C TYR A 124 7.46 4.33 0.09
N PRO A 125 7.52 4.81 1.35
CA PRO A 125 6.33 4.97 2.18
C PRO A 125 5.29 5.90 1.56
N LEU A 126 5.74 7.01 0.98
CA LEU A 126 4.85 8.00 0.37
C LEU A 126 4.35 7.54 -0.99
N GLN A 127 5.13 6.73 -1.72
CA GLN A 127 4.64 6.06 -2.93
C GLN A 127 3.53 5.06 -2.60
N ASP A 128 3.64 4.32 -1.50
CA ASP A 128 2.62 3.35 -1.07
C ASP A 128 1.30 4.02 -0.64
N MET A 129 1.39 5.24 -0.11
CA MET A 129 0.23 6.06 0.25
C MET A 129 -0.52 6.63 -0.96
N ARG A 130 0.02 6.52 -2.18
CA ARG A 130 -0.61 7.03 -3.41
C ARG A 130 -2.02 6.47 -3.56
N PRO A 131 -3.04 7.32 -3.81
CA PRO A 131 -4.37 6.84 -4.18
C PRO A 131 -4.30 5.94 -5.42
N GLN A 132 -4.65 4.66 -5.24
CA GLN A 132 -4.61 3.66 -6.30
C GLN A 132 -5.78 2.66 -6.23
N GLY A 133 -5.86 1.74 -7.20
CA GLY A 133 -6.94 0.76 -7.29
C GLY A 133 -8.33 1.41 -7.46
N PHE A 134 -9.39 0.67 -7.13
CA PHE A 134 -10.77 1.16 -7.22
C PHE A 134 -11.01 2.47 -6.45
N LEU A 135 -10.56 2.54 -5.19
CA LEU A 135 -10.76 3.71 -4.33
C LEU A 135 -10.00 4.93 -4.84
N GLY A 136 -8.73 4.75 -5.22
CA GLY A 136 -7.90 5.84 -5.73
C GLY A 136 -8.39 6.42 -7.05
N ARG A 137 -8.80 5.56 -8.00
CA ARG A 137 -9.38 6.03 -9.28
C ARG A 137 -10.65 6.84 -9.05
N ARG A 138 -11.51 6.41 -8.13
CA ARG A 138 -12.73 7.15 -7.78
C ARG A 138 -12.45 8.46 -7.07
N PHE A 139 -11.49 8.46 -6.15
CA PHE A 139 -11.03 9.68 -5.51
C PHE A 139 -10.52 10.69 -6.55
N ALA A 140 -9.64 10.24 -7.46
CA ALA A 140 -9.08 11.06 -8.52
C ALA A 140 -10.18 11.64 -9.42
N LEU A 141 -11.11 10.82 -9.91
CA LEU A 141 -12.26 11.28 -10.70
C LEU A 141 -13.10 12.34 -9.96
N ALA A 142 -13.29 12.19 -8.65
CA ALA A 142 -14.10 13.10 -7.86
C ALA A 142 -13.39 14.41 -7.47
N GLN A 143 -12.06 14.44 -7.47
CA GLN A 143 -11.27 15.58 -6.96
C GLN A 143 -10.31 16.18 -7.97
N ALA A 144 -10.18 15.62 -9.18
CA ALA A 144 -9.22 16.04 -10.20
C ALA A 144 -9.29 17.56 -10.47
N ASP A 145 -10.49 18.10 -10.72
CA ASP A 145 -10.67 19.52 -10.99
C ASP A 145 -10.33 20.40 -9.77
N ASN A 146 -10.80 20.01 -8.58
CA ASN A 146 -10.54 20.74 -7.33
C ASN A 146 -9.05 20.76 -6.96
N LEU A 147 -8.34 19.70 -7.32
CA LEU A 147 -6.91 19.52 -7.03
C LEU A 147 -6.04 19.95 -8.20
N GLY A 148 -6.57 20.24 -9.39
CA GLY A 148 -5.78 20.48 -10.59
C GLY A 148 -4.79 19.36 -10.88
N VAL A 149 -5.26 18.11 -10.89
CA VAL A 149 -4.49 16.89 -11.19
C VAL A 149 -5.19 16.07 -12.27
N ALA A 150 -4.50 15.13 -12.90
CA ALA A 150 -5.10 14.26 -13.90
C ALA A 150 -6.22 13.38 -13.31
N ILE A 151 -7.24 13.05 -14.10
CA ILE A 151 -8.34 12.14 -13.68
C ILE A 151 -7.87 10.71 -13.41
N ASN A 152 -6.78 10.31 -14.05
CA ASN A 152 -6.17 9.01 -13.88
C ASN A 152 -5.02 9.11 -12.87
N PRO A 153 -5.12 8.47 -11.69
CA PRO A 153 -4.09 8.58 -10.67
C PRO A 153 -2.75 7.96 -11.07
N ARG A 154 -2.67 7.17 -12.14
CA ARG A 154 -1.39 6.65 -12.69
C ARG A 154 -0.56 7.72 -13.41
N GLU A 155 -1.17 8.81 -13.83
CA GLU A 155 -0.51 9.92 -14.53
C GLU A 155 0.02 10.99 -13.57
N TRP A 156 -0.28 10.87 -12.27
CA TRP A 156 0.18 11.83 -11.27
C TRP A 156 1.69 11.81 -11.13
N SER A 157 2.27 13.00 -11.14
CA SER A 157 3.65 13.23 -10.74
C SER A 157 3.82 13.08 -9.22
N ASP A 158 5.05 12.97 -8.74
CA ASP A 158 5.36 12.99 -7.31
C ASP A 158 4.82 14.25 -6.62
N ASP A 159 4.82 15.40 -7.31
CA ASP A 159 4.25 16.65 -6.78
C ASP A 159 2.74 16.55 -6.62
N ASP A 160 2.06 15.93 -7.57
CA ASP A 160 0.61 15.72 -7.48
C ASP A 160 0.30 14.76 -6.32
N VAL A 161 1.10 13.71 -6.13
CA VAL A 161 0.98 12.80 -4.99
C VAL A 161 1.15 13.56 -3.67
N VAL A 162 2.24 14.32 -3.49
CA VAL A 162 2.47 15.11 -2.27
C VAL A 162 1.34 16.11 -2.05
N HIS A 163 0.91 16.81 -3.10
CA HIS A 163 -0.18 17.79 -3.02
C HIS A 163 -1.49 17.14 -2.57
N VAL A 164 -1.84 15.98 -3.12
CA VAL A 164 -3.02 15.20 -2.75
C VAL A 164 -2.92 14.72 -1.30
N LEU A 165 -1.78 14.14 -0.92
CA LEU A 165 -1.56 13.61 0.44
C LEU A 165 -1.65 14.71 1.51
N MET A 166 -1.10 15.90 1.23
CA MET A 166 -1.21 17.05 2.14
C MET A 166 -2.65 17.51 2.42
N ARG A 167 -3.58 17.23 1.51
CA ARG A 167 -4.98 17.69 1.61
C ARG A 167 -5.95 16.60 2.02
N TYR A 168 -5.74 15.38 1.51
CA TYR A 168 -6.67 14.26 1.62
C TYR A 168 -6.03 12.97 2.13
N GLY A 169 -4.71 12.95 2.38
CA GLY A 169 -3.96 11.80 2.88
C GLY A 169 -4.17 11.51 4.37
N MET A 170 -5.36 11.80 4.91
CA MET A 170 -5.67 11.54 6.32
C MET A 170 -5.99 10.07 6.60
N ASP A 171 -6.44 9.30 5.61
CA ASP A 171 -6.75 7.86 5.75
C ASP A 171 -6.19 7.05 4.55
N THR A 172 -4.87 6.87 4.53
CA THR A 172 -4.14 6.05 3.54
C THR A 172 -3.70 4.72 4.15
N SER A 173 -3.02 3.87 3.37
CA SER A 173 -2.28 2.71 3.90
C SER A 173 -1.28 3.15 4.98
N GLY A 174 -1.09 2.31 5.99
CA GLY A 174 -0.07 2.51 7.03
C GLY A 174 -0.45 3.58 8.05
N ASN A 175 0.56 4.19 8.67
CA ASN A 175 0.37 5.09 9.82
C ASN A 175 0.84 6.53 9.60
N LEU A 176 1.34 6.87 8.42
CA LEU A 176 1.85 8.21 8.15
C LEU A 176 0.72 9.17 7.76
N ILE A 177 0.90 10.45 8.08
CA ILE A 177 0.13 11.58 7.59
C ILE A 177 1.11 12.65 7.13
N LEU A 178 0.94 13.14 5.91
CA LEU A 178 1.82 14.14 5.31
C LEU A 178 1.19 15.53 5.43
N GLY A 179 1.87 16.46 6.08
CA GLY A 179 1.46 17.87 6.18
C GLY A 179 0.42 18.19 7.25
N ASP A 180 0.46 19.44 7.72
CA ASP A 180 -0.40 19.95 8.80
C ASP A 180 -1.89 19.86 8.47
N MET A 181 -2.28 20.16 7.23
CA MET A 181 -3.69 20.20 6.83
C MET A 181 -4.34 18.80 6.92
N ALA A 182 -3.65 17.75 6.47
CA ALA A 182 -4.13 16.38 6.61
C ALA A 182 -4.20 15.95 8.08
N LEU A 183 -3.20 16.33 8.89
CA LEU A 183 -3.21 16.04 10.33
C LEU A 183 -4.36 16.75 11.03
N GLN A 184 -4.59 18.03 10.76
CA GLN A 184 -5.68 18.81 11.34
C GLN A 184 -7.04 18.19 11.03
N ARG A 185 -7.28 17.75 9.79
CA ARG A 185 -8.50 17.02 9.41
C ARG A 185 -8.66 15.72 10.19
N TRP A 186 -7.57 14.97 10.36
CA TRP A 186 -7.59 13.76 11.17
C TRP A 186 -7.90 14.06 12.65
N LEU A 187 -7.27 15.07 13.25
CA LEU A 187 -7.57 15.51 14.62
C LEU A 187 -9.01 16.01 14.78
N GLN A 188 -9.55 16.69 13.77
CA GLN A 188 -10.94 17.13 13.78
C GLN A 188 -11.91 15.94 13.75
N SER A 189 -11.62 14.89 12.98
CA SER A 189 -12.42 13.66 12.97
C SER A 189 -12.46 12.93 14.33
N LYS A 190 -11.48 13.17 15.21
CA LYS A 190 -11.51 12.70 16.61
C LYS A 190 -12.38 13.56 17.52
N ALA A 191 -12.30 14.87 17.37
CA ALA A 191 -12.89 15.83 18.30
C ALA A 191 -14.38 16.03 18.04
N ASP A 192 -14.79 16.03 16.76
CA ASP A 192 -16.16 16.33 16.37
C ASP A 192 -16.99 15.04 16.26
N LYS A 193 -17.85 14.80 17.25
CA LYS A 193 -18.79 13.66 17.24
C LYS A 193 -19.77 13.71 16.07
N ALA A 194 -20.08 14.89 15.52
CA ALA A 194 -20.95 15.02 14.36
C ALA A 194 -20.24 14.65 13.05
N GLN A 195 -18.90 14.67 13.03
CA GLN A 195 -18.07 14.21 11.91
C GLN A 195 -17.41 12.85 12.19
N ALA A 196 -17.63 12.27 13.36
CA ALA A 196 -17.16 10.93 13.69
C ALA A 196 -17.77 9.94 12.69
N PRO A 197 -16.98 8.98 12.15
CA PRO A 197 -17.54 8.06 11.18
C PRO A 197 -18.66 7.24 11.83
N THR A 198 -19.76 7.06 11.09
CA THR A 198 -20.89 6.26 11.56
C THR A 198 -20.43 4.85 11.86
N LEU A 199 -20.52 4.46 13.12
CA LEU A 199 -20.21 3.11 13.57
C LEU A 199 -21.44 2.22 13.36
N LEU A 200 -21.38 1.36 12.36
CA LEU A 200 -22.50 0.48 12.00
C LEU A 200 -22.53 -0.73 12.94
N ASP A 201 -23.70 -1.03 13.50
CA ASP A 201 -23.97 -2.18 14.37
C ASP A 201 -24.82 -3.25 13.64
N ASP A 202 -25.14 -4.37 14.28
CA ASP A 202 -25.91 -5.47 13.64
C ASP A 202 -27.29 -5.02 13.11
N ASN A 203 -27.86 -3.95 13.65
CA ASN A 203 -29.17 -3.45 13.23
C ASN A 203 -29.10 -2.50 12.03
N THR A 204 -28.01 -1.72 11.93
CA THR A 204 -27.86 -0.67 10.92
C THR A 204 -26.99 -1.09 9.72
N ILE A 205 -26.27 -2.22 9.82
CA ILE A 205 -25.28 -2.66 8.83
C ILE A 205 -25.85 -2.88 7.44
N ALA A 206 -27.01 -3.53 7.32
CA ALA A 206 -27.58 -3.90 6.02
C ALA A 206 -27.90 -2.63 5.21
N HIS A 207 -28.60 -1.68 5.84
CA HIS A 207 -28.92 -0.40 5.23
C HIS A 207 -27.68 0.44 4.93
N GLY A 208 -26.76 0.56 5.90
CA GLY A 208 -25.52 1.34 5.73
C GLY A 208 -24.64 0.82 4.60
N TYR A 209 -24.52 -0.50 4.44
CA TYR A 209 -23.74 -1.10 3.35
C TYR A 209 -24.44 -0.96 1.99
N ALA A 210 -25.77 -0.98 1.94
CA ALA A 210 -26.51 -0.70 0.71
C ALA A 210 -26.31 0.76 0.26
N GLU A 211 -26.37 1.72 1.18
CA GLU A 211 -26.11 3.14 0.90
C GLU A 211 -24.67 3.37 0.45
N LEU A 212 -23.68 2.84 1.20
CA LEU A 212 -22.26 2.97 0.85
C LEU A 212 -21.93 2.33 -0.50
N ALA A 213 -22.51 1.16 -0.81
CA ALA A 213 -22.36 0.52 -2.12
C ALA A 213 -22.98 1.37 -3.25
N THR A 214 -24.13 2.00 -3.00
CA THR A 214 -24.80 2.87 -3.97
C THR A 214 -23.98 4.14 -4.22
N HIS A 215 -23.52 4.81 -3.16
CA HIS A 215 -22.58 5.91 -3.25
C HIS A 215 -21.27 5.50 -3.92
N ALA A 216 -20.86 4.25 -3.73
CA ALA A 216 -19.67 3.72 -4.36
C ALA A 216 -19.83 3.50 -5.87
N SER A 217 -21.04 3.20 -6.33
CA SER A 217 -21.34 2.95 -7.75
C SER A 217 -21.82 4.19 -8.52
N SER A 218 -22.44 5.18 -7.87
CA SER A 218 -23.14 6.31 -8.54
C SER A 218 -22.25 7.37 -9.19
N ARG A 219 -20.94 7.43 -8.89
CA ARG A 219 -20.02 8.46 -9.42
C ARG A 219 -19.19 8.01 -10.62
N GLY A 220 -19.81 7.39 -11.62
CA GLY A 220 -19.21 7.24 -12.95
C GLY A 220 -18.07 6.22 -13.09
N ALA A 221 -17.83 5.36 -12.10
CA ALA A 221 -17.00 4.17 -12.29
C ALA A 221 -17.84 3.09 -13.01
N ALA A 222 -18.24 3.38 -14.26
CA ALA A 222 -18.81 2.38 -15.14
C ALA A 222 -17.80 1.23 -15.26
N GLY A 223 -18.18 0.03 -14.79
CA GLY A 223 -17.49 -1.20 -15.14
C GLY A 223 -16.52 -1.81 -14.14
N SER A 224 -16.53 -1.48 -12.84
CA SER A 224 -15.59 -2.14 -11.89
C SER A 224 -15.66 -3.67 -11.88
N SER A 225 -16.85 -4.26 -11.95
CA SER A 225 -17.03 -5.70 -12.08
C SER A 225 -16.72 -6.27 -13.47
N ALA A 226 -16.66 -5.43 -14.52
CA ALA A 226 -16.22 -5.81 -15.86
C ALA A 226 -14.70 -5.62 -16.06
N ALA A 227 -14.04 -4.86 -15.18
CA ALA A 227 -12.62 -4.54 -15.23
C ALA A 227 -11.73 -5.42 -14.32
N GLY A 228 -12.29 -6.50 -13.75
CA GLY A 228 -11.52 -7.52 -13.01
C GLY A 228 -11.13 -7.17 -11.58
N GLU A 229 -11.64 -6.07 -10.98
CA GLU A 229 -11.41 -5.70 -9.58
C GLU A 229 -12.75 -5.53 -8.84
N PHE A 230 -12.91 -6.11 -7.64
CA PHE A 230 -14.12 -5.88 -6.84
C PHE A 230 -14.30 -4.39 -6.50
N PRO A 231 -15.51 -3.83 -6.66
CA PRO A 231 -15.80 -2.54 -6.06
C PRO A 231 -15.71 -2.67 -4.53
N LYS A 232 -15.23 -1.61 -3.90
CA LYS A 232 -14.98 -1.59 -2.46
C LYS A 232 -15.21 -0.22 -1.83
N PHE A 233 -15.53 -0.20 -0.54
CA PHE A 233 -15.62 1.01 0.27
C PHE A 233 -15.03 0.76 1.66
N THR A 234 -14.71 1.82 2.39
CA THR A 234 -14.32 1.74 3.80
C THR A 234 -15.52 2.04 4.69
N ALA A 235 -15.57 1.41 5.86
CA ALA A 235 -16.61 1.65 6.86
C ALA A 235 -16.05 1.44 8.28
N MET A 236 -16.84 1.83 9.29
CA MET A 236 -16.57 1.47 10.68
C MET A 236 -17.66 0.52 11.20
N ARG A 237 -17.24 -0.59 11.82
CA ARG A 237 -18.07 -1.66 12.36
C ARG A 237 -17.98 -1.71 13.89
N ALA A 238 -19.11 -1.58 14.57
CA ALA A 238 -19.26 -2.03 15.96
C ALA A 238 -19.48 -3.53 15.97
N LEU A 239 -18.46 -4.29 16.31
CA LEU A 239 -18.56 -5.74 16.47
C LEU A 239 -17.78 -6.18 17.70
N ASP A 240 -18.42 -6.98 18.55
CA ASP A 240 -17.75 -7.57 19.70
C ASP A 240 -16.59 -8.46 19.25
N LYS A 241 -15.45 -8.37 19.94
CA LYS A 241 -14.19 -9.11 19.65
C LYS A 241 -13.50 -8.80 18.31
N ALA A 242 -13.96 -7.79 17.56
CA ALA A 242 -13.21 -7.30 16.40
C ALA A 242 -11.85 -6.72 16.85
N GLN A 243 -10.79 -6.91 16.05
CA GLN A 243 -9.49 -6.29 16.37
C GLN A 243 -9.49 -4.79 16.12
N THR A 244 -10.36 -4.36 15.21
CA THR A 244 -10.50 -2.96 14.80
C THR A 244 -11.94 -2.70 14.40
N ALA A 245 -12.39 -1.45 14.58
CA ALA A 245 -13.65 -1.01 13.99
C ALA A 245 -13.51 -0.77 12.48
N HIS A 246 -12.29 -0.60 11.96
CA HIS A 246 -12.05 -0.19 10.59
C HIS A 246 -12.10 -1.38 9.64
N VAL A 247 -12.96 -1.29 8.62
CA VAL A 247 -13.11 -2.36 7.64
C VAL A 247 -13.06 -1.84 6.20
N ILE A 248 -12.55 -2.70 5.33
CA ILE A 248 -12.67 -2.57 3.87
C ILE A 248 -13.70 -3.60 3.42
N VAL A 249 -14.72 -3.15 2.71
CA VAL A 249 -15.83 -4.00 2.26
C VAL A 249 -15.75 -4.14 0.75
N LYS A 250 -15.49 -5.34 0.26
CA LYS A 250 -15.64 -5.70 -1.17
C LYS A 250 -17.07 -6.21 -1.39
N TYR A 251 -17.67 -5.92 -2.55
CA TYR A 251 -19.07 -6.29 -2.77
C TYR A 251 -19.38 -6.65 -4.23
N THR A 252 -20.43 -7.44 -4.43
CA THR A 252 -20.96 -7.77 -5.77
C THR A 252 -21.99 -6.73 -6.24
N ALA A 253 -22.32 -6.74 -7.54
CA ALA A 253 -23.53 -6.09 -8.01
C ALA A 253 -24.79 -6.75 -7.40
N ALA A 254 -25.92 -6.03 -7.38
CA ALA A 254 -27.20 -6.53 -6.85
C ALA A 254 -28.02 -7.33 -7.87
N ASN A 255 -27.83 -7.05 -9.17
CA ASN A 255 -28.62 -7.69 -10.22
C ASN A 255 -28.12 -9.12 -10.43
N PRO A 256 -29.00 -10.13 -10.33
CA PRO A 256 -28.59 -11.52 -10.46
C PRO A 256 -28.15 -11.83 -11.89
N SER A 257 -27.03 -12.53 -12.01
CA SER A 257 -26.52 -13.15 -13.24
C SER A 257 -25.49 -14.21 -12.86
N ASP A 258 -25.15 -15.11 -13.78
CA ASP A 258 -24.11 -16.12 -13.54
C ASP A 258 -22.76 -15.47 -13.20
N THR A 259 -22.44 -14.36 -13.87
CA THR A 259 -21.24 -13.55 -13.59
C THR A 259 -21.26 -13.01 -12.16
N VAL A 260 -22.38 -12.44 -11.71
CA VAL A 260 -22.52 -11.91 -10.34
C VAL A 260 -22.48 -13.02 -9.30
N GLN A 261 -23.09 -14.17 -9.59
CA GLN A 261 -23.01 -15.36 -8.74
C GLN A 261 -21.57 -15.84 -8.62
N ARG A 262 -20.81 -15.91 -9.72
CA ARG A 262 -19.39 -16.30 -9.66
C ARG A 262 -18.55 -15.31 -8.85
N TRP A 263 -18.79 -14.01 -8.98
CA TRP A 263 -18.13 -13.02 -8.12
C TRP A 263 -18.52 -13.17 -6.64
N SER A 264 -19.78 -13.51 -6.34
CA SER A 264 -20.23 -13.85 -4.99
C SER A 264 -19.49 -15.06 -4.44
N ASP A 265 -19.40 -16.13 -5.23
CA ASP A 265 -18.66 -17.35 -4.87
C ASP A 265 -17.19 -17.04 -4.55
N LEU A 266 -16.54 -16.18 -5.35
CA LEU A 266 -15.16 -15.76 -5.14
C LEU A 266 -14.95 -14.94 -3.86
N LEU A 267 -15.89 -14.06 -3.50
CA LEU A 267 -15.82 -13.35 -2.22
C LEU A 267 -15.89 -14.32 -1.03
N VAL A 268 -16.75 -15.34 -1.10
CA VAL A 268 -16.81 -16.40 -0.08
C VAL A 268 -15.50 -17.18 -0.05
N CYS A 269 -14.93 -17.52 -1.21
CA CYS A 269 -13.63 -18.18 -1.27
C CYS A 269 -12.48 -17.34 -0.68
N GLU A 270 -12.47 -16.02 -0.87
CA GLU A 270 -11.46 -15.17 -0.21
C GLU A 270 -11.55 -15.30 1.32
N HIS A 271 -12.77 -15.26 1.87
CA HIS A 271 -12.98 -15.48 3.29
C HIS A 271 -12.48 -16.85 3.78
N LEU A 272 -12.82 -17.91 3.05
CA LEU A 272 -12.40 -19.29 3.39
C LEU A 272 -10.90 -19.50 3.24
N ALA A 273 -10.26 -18.90 2.24
CA ALA A 273 -8.82 -18.96 2.03
C ALA A 273 -8.05 -18.30 3.19
N LEU A 274 -8.51 -17.13 3.64
CA LEU A 274 -7.95 -16.45 4.81
C LEU A 274 -8.14 -17.26 6.09
N GLN A 275 -9.26 -17.98 6.23
CA GLN A 275 -9.49 -18.91 7.35
C GLN A 275 -8.53 -20.11 7.29
N ALA A 276 -8.38 -20.75 6.12
CA ALA A 276 -7.50 -21.90 5.93
C ALA A 276 -6.03 -21.57 6.26
N LEU A 277 -5.54 -20.41 5.79
CA LEU A 277 -4.19 -19.93 6.13
C LEU A 277 -4.00 -19.72 7.64
N ARG A 278 -4.98 -19.09 8.32
CA ARG A 278 -4.92 -18.92 9.79
C ARG A 278 -4.88 -20.25 10.53
N SER A 279 -5.69 -21.22 10.13
CA SER A 279 -5.67 -22.56 10.69
C SER A 279 -4.34 -23.28 10.46
N ALA A 280 -3.62 -22.93 9.39
CA ALA A 280 -2.28 -23.42 9.08
C ALA A 280 -1.14 -22.61 9.74
N GLY A 281 -1.46 -21.71 10.67
CA GLY A 281 -0.49 -20.89 11.40
C GLY A 281 0.05 -19.68 10.63
N ILE A 282 -0.55 -19.34 9.48
CA ILE A 282 -0.19 -18.16 8.69
C ILE A 282 -1.15 -17.01 9.02
N PRO A 283 -0.68 -15.86 9.50
CA PRO A 283 -1.53 -14.70 9.75
C PRO A 283 -2.30 -14.27 8.48
N GLY A 284 -3.62 -14.17 8.58
CA GLY A 284 -4.50 -13.70 7.50
C GLY A 284 -5.52 -12.72 8.04
N ALA A 285 -5.86 -11.69 7.27
CA ALA A 285 -6.81 -10.65 7.65
C ALA A 285 -8.16 -11.27 8.08
N ARG A 286 -8.70 -10.82 9.21
CA ARG A 286 -10.01 -11.28 9.67
C ARG A 286 -11.08 -10.76 8.73
N SER A 287 -12.01 -11.62 8.37
CA SER A 287 -13.06 -11.27 7.42
C SER A 287 -14.37 -11.99 7.72
N ARG A 288 -15.46 -11.44 7.20
CA ARG A 288 -16.82 -11.94 7.36
C ARG A 288 -17.58 -11.78 6.03
N ILE A 289 -18.48 -12.72 5.76
CA ILE A 289 -19.39 -12.65 4.62
C ILE A 289 -20.76 -12.20 5.12
N LEU A 290 -21.33 -11.20 4.46
CA LEU A 290 -22.68 -10.73 4.69
C LEU A 290 -23.45 -10.76 3.36
N GLN A 291 -24.73 -11.13 3.39
CA GLN A 291 -25.57 -11.21 2.21
C GLN A 291 -26.88 -10.47 2.46
N TYR A 292 -27.07 -9.35 1.78
CA TYR A 292 -28.23 -8.45 1.93
C TYR A 292 -28.67 -7.95 0.55
N ASP A 293 -29.97 -7.82 0.33
CA ASP A 293 -30.57 -7.18 -0.85
C ASP A 293 -29.94 -7.60 -2.20
N GLY A 294 -29.69 -8.91 -2.36
CA GLY A 294 -29.12 -9.47 -3.58
C GLY A 294 -27.62 -9.23 -3.79
N ARG A 295 -26.91 -8.69 -2.79
CA ARG A 295 -25.45 -8.49 -2.81
C ARG A 295 -24.76 -9.40 -1.81
N THR A 296 -23.56 -9.85 -2.18
CA THR A 296 -22.60 -10.44 -1.27
C THR A 296 -21.54 -9.40 -0.92
N TYR A 297 -21.26 -9.26 0.37
CA TYR A 297 -20.24 -8.39 0.92
C TYR A 297 -19.17 -9.22 1.63
N LEU A 298 -17.91 -8.99 1.29
CA LEU A 298 -16.77 -9.43 2.07
C LEU A 298 -16.27 -8.24 2.88
N GLU A 299 -16.52 -8.29 4.19
CA GLU A 299 -15.99 -7.32 5.14
C GLU A 299 -14.64 -7.82 5.66
N VAL A 300 -13.58 -7.03 5.47
CA VAL A 300 -12.21 -7.35 5.90
C VAL A 300 -11.74 -6.33 6.93
N GLU A 301 -11.34 -6.80 8.12
CA GLU A 301 -10.75 -5.97 9.17
C GLU A 301 -9.39 -5.44 8.73
N ARG A 302 -9.22 -4.12 8.80
CA ARG A 302 -7.95 -3.45 8.49
C ARG A 302 -6.92 -3.73 9.58
N PHE A 303 -5.93 -4.56 9.28
CA PHE A 303 -4.86 -4.89 10.23
C PHE A 303 -3.86 -3.75 10.47
N ASP A 304 -3.90 -2.68 9.67
CA ASP A 304 -3.12 -1.44 9.86
C ASP A 304 -3.86 -0.40 10.73
N ARG A 305 -4.98 -0.78 11.36
CA ARG A 305 -5.83 0.07 12.21
C ARG A 305 -6.10 -0.60 13.56
N HIS A 306 -6.10 0.19 14.63
CA HIS A 306 -6.27 -0.28 16.01
C HIS A 306 -7.29 0.59 16.75
N GLY A 307 -8.28 -0.05 17.39
CA GLY A 307 -9.38 0.67 18.02
C GLY A 307 -10.06 1.64 17.05
N LEU A 308 -10.34 2.86 17.51
CA LEU A 308 -10.96 3.90 16.67
C LEU A 308 -9.94 4.74 15.89
N PHE A 309 -8.72 4.89 16.40
CA PHE A 309 -7.78 5.90 15.89
C PHE A 309 -6.34 5.44 15.74
N GLY A 310 -5.97 4.30 16.32
CA GLY A 310 -4.61 3.78 16.23
C GLY A 310 -4.27 3.26 14.85
N ARG A 311 -2.98 3.29 14.51
CA ARG A 311 -2.46 2.82 13.22
C ARG A 311 -1.15 2.06 13.38
N SER A 312 -0.82 1.24 12.39
CA SER A 312 0.49 0.60 12.26
C SER A 312 1.13 0.92 10.92
N PRO A 313 2.48 1.02 10.86
CA PRO A 313 3.21 1.09 9.60
C PRO A 313 2.86 -0.08 8.68
N LEU A 314 2.77 0.21 7.38
CA LEU A 314 2.51 -0.78 6.35
C LEU A 314 3.11 -0.30 5.03
N CYS A 315 3.78 -1.19 4.29
CA CYS A 315 4.21 -0.96 2.92
C CYS A 315 4.10 -2.23 2.09
N SER A 316 3.66 -2.11 0.84
CA SER A 316 3.60 -3.24 -0.08
C SER A 316 4.98 -3.67 -0.59
N LEU A 317 5.09 -4.92 -1.03
CA LEU A 317 6.27 -5.41 -1.72
C LEU A 317 6.52 -4.59 -3.00
N GLU A 318 5.48 -4.07 -3.65
CA GLU A 318 5.61 -3.29 -4.87
C GLU A 318 6.50 -2.06 -4.68
N THR A 319 6.26 -1.30 -3.61
CA THR A 319 7.03 -0.07 -3.33
C THR A 319 8.38 -0.37 -2.69
N ILE A 320 8.47 -1.41 -1.86
CA ILE A 320 9.74 -1.89 -1.28
C ILE A 320 10.68 -2.40 -2.38
N GLU A 321 10.19 -3.24 -3.30
CA GLU A 321 10.98 -3.77 -4.41
C GLU A 321 11.45 -2.65 -5.33
N ALA A 322 10.55 -1.76 -5.73
CA ALA A 322 10.88 -0.66 -6.63
C ALA A 322 11.93 0.31 -6.07
N ALA A 323 11.95 0.50 -4.75
CA ALA A 323 12.84 1.46 -4.11
C ALA A 323 14.14 0.85 -3.59
N LEU A 324 14.10 -0.37 -3.05
CA LEU A 324 15.20 -0.91 -2.23
C LEU A 324 15.90 -2.11 -2.87
N LEU A 325 15.22 -2.87 -3.74
CA LEU A 325 15.85 -4.05 -4.33
C LEU A 325 16.70 -3.68 -5.56
N PRO A 326 17.89 -4.29 -5.71
CA PRO A 326 18.82 -3.96 -6.79
C PRO A 326 18.37 -4.46 -8.17
N ALA A 327 17.38 -5.35 -8.21
CA ALA A 327 16.82 -5.93 -9.42
C ALA A 327 15.35 -6.30 -9.19
N SER A 328 14.58 -6.44 -10.27
CA SER A 328 13.22 -6.94 -10.20
C SER A 328 13.19 -8.42 -9.83
N SER A 329 12.31 -8.77 -8.90
CA SER A 329 12.06 -10.16 -8.52
C SER A 329 11.23 -10.88 -9.58
N ARG A 330 11.34 -12.19 -9.69
CA ARG A 330 10.43 -13.00 -10.55
C ARG A 330 9.06 -13.14 -9.91
N ASP A 331 9.03 -13.51 -8.64
CA ASP A 331 7.84 -13.74 -7.84
C ASP A 331 8.10 -13.40 -6.36
N TRP A 332 7.12 -13.62 -5.50
CA TRP A 332 7.24 -13.32 -4.07
C TRP A 332 8.32 -14.15 -3.37
N CYS A 333 8.57 -15.39 -3.80
CA CYS A 333 9.61 -16.22 -3.20
C CYS A 333 11.00 -15.68 -3.54
N ASP A 334 11.20 -15.28 -4.80
CA ASP A 334 12.43 -14.65 -5.29
C ASP A 334 12.69 -13.33 -4.55
N ALA A 335 11.67 -12.48 -4.42
CA ALA A 335 11.75 -11.24 -3.65
C ALA A 335 12.12 -11.50 -2.18
N ALA A 336 11.51 -12.50 -1.54
CA ALA A 336 11.80 -12.85 -0.15
C ALA A 336 13.28 -13.26 0.02
N MET A 337 13.83 -14.07 -0.89
CA MET A 337 15.25 -14.44 -0.84
C MET A 337 16.16 -13.21 -1.01
N MET A 338 15.81 -12.27 -1.90
CA MET A 338 16.56 -11.02 -2.06
C MET A 338 16.52 -10.15 -0.81
N LEU A 339 15.35 -9.98 -0.19
CA LEU A 339 15.19 -9.24 1.07
C LEU A 339 15.96 -9.89 2.22
N GLN A 340 15.97 -11.23 2.30
CA GLN A 340 16.74 -11.98 3.29
C GLN A 340 18.25 -11.81 3.08
N ALA A 341 18.72 -11.80 1.83
CA ALA A 341 20.14 -11.57 1.51
C ALA A 341 20.63 -10.17 1.96
N GLN A 342 19.73 -9.19 2.03
CA GLN A 342 20.02 -7.87 2.63
C GLN A 342 19.93 -7.85 4.15
N GLY A 343 19.47 -8.93 4.78
CA GLY A 343 19.21 -9.00 6.22
C GLY A 343 17.97 -8.22 6.66
N TRP A 344 17.07 -7.87 5.75
CA TRP A 344 15.88 -7.09 6.05
C TRP A 344 14.69 -7.93 6.52
N ILE A 345 14.67 -9.22 6.19
CA ILE A 345 13.70 -10.18 6.74
C ILE A 345 14.40 -11.42 7.28
N GLU A 346 13.76 -12.07 8.24
CA GLU A 346 14.25 -13.30 8.83
C GLU A 346 13.89 -14.53 7.99
N THR A 347 14.58 -15.66 8.24
CA THR A 347 14.30 -16.94 7.57
C THR A 347 12.86 -17.41 7.75
N GLN A 348 12.24 -17.12 8.90
CA GLN A 348 10.83 -17.45 9.13
C GLN A 348 9.89 -16.67 8.20
N ALA A 349 10.19 -15.39 7.93
CA ALA A 349 9.41 -14.57 7.01
C ALA A 349 9.53 -15.09 5.56
N VAL A 350 10.72 -15.56 5.15
CA VAL A 350 10.91 -16.21 3.84
C VAL A 350 10.04 -17.46 3.72
N HIS A 351 10.07 -18.35 4.73
CA HIS A 351 9.25 -19.55 4.74
C HIS A 351 7.75 -19.21 4.70
N GLN A 352 7.30 -18.22 5.48
CA GLN A 352 5.91 -17.74 5.45
C GLN A 352 5.50 -17.30 4.05
N ILE A 353 6.32 -16.48 3.37
CA ILE A 353 6.02 -16.03 2.00
C ILE A 353 5.96 -17.20 1.02
N GLN A 354 6.87 -18.17 1.14
CA GLN A 354 6.87 -19.38 0.31
C GLN A 354 5.59 -20.21 0.52
N VAL A 355 5.11 -20.35 1.76
CA VAL A 355 3.85 -21.04 2.06
C VAL A 355 2.67 -20.30 1.45
N VAL A 356 2.60 -18.98 1.60
CA VAL A 356 1.50 -18.16 1.04
C VAL A 356 1.49 -18.23 -0.48
N TRP A 357 2.65 -18.10 -1.12
CA TRP A 357 2.80 -18.21 -2.56
C TRP A 357 2.36 -19.59 -3.06
N ALA A 358 2.85 -20.66 -2.45
CA ALA A 358 2.46 -22.03 -2.80
C ALA A 358 0.95 -22.23 -2.60
N PHE A 359 0.37 -21.75 -1.50
CA PHE A 359 -1.06 -21.83 -1.24
C PHE A 359 -1.86 -21.15 -2.34
N GLY A 360 -1.50 -19.92 -2.71
CA GLY A 360 -2.14 -19.19 -3.81
C GLY A 360 -2.09 -19.96 -5.13
N ARG A 361 -0.94 -20.57 -5.47
CA ARG A 361 -0.82 -21.44 -6.66
C ARG A 361 -1.74 -22.67 -6.58
N LEU A 362 -1.80 -23.33 -5.42
CA LEU A 362 -2.61 -24.54 -5.19
C LEU A 362 -4.12 -24.28 -5.18
N ILE A 363 -4.55 -23.02 -4.98
CA ILE A 363 -5.95 -22.63 -5.12
C ILE A 363 -6.27 -21.99 -6.48
N GLY A 364 -5.29 -21.83 -7.37
CA GLY A 364 -5.52 -21.16 -8.65
C GLY A 364 -5.66 -19.64 -8.54
N ASN A 365 -4.97 -19.01 -7.60
CA ASN A 365 -4.86 -17.55 -7.55
C ASN A 365 -3.89 -17.08 -8.66
N SER A 366 -4.45 -16.46 -9.70
CA SER A 366 -3.70 -15.87 -10.81
C SER A 366 -3.35 -14.39 -10.60
N ASP A 367 -3.71 -13.79 -9.47
CA ASP A 367 -3.58 -12.33 -9.21
C ASP A 367 -2.68 -12.01 -7.99
N MET A 368 -1.59 -12.77 -7.82
CA MET A 368 -0.59 -12.54 -6.76
C MET A 368 0.48 -11.52 -7.21
N HIS A 369 0.06 -10.29 -7.52
CA HIS A 369 0.99 -9.21 -7.85
C HIS A 369 1.68 -8.62 -6.61
N ARG A 370 2.75 -7.83 -6.78
CA ARG A 370 3.56 -7.33 -5.63
C ARG A 370 2.77 -6.45 -4.64
N GLY A 371 1.76 -5.72 -5.11
CA GLY A 371 0.83 -4.98 -4.24
C GLY A 371 -0.02 -5.82 -3.27
N ASN A 372 -0.10 -7.16 -3.46
CA ASN A 372 -0.88 -8.07 -2.60
C ASN A 372 -0.04 -8.77 -1.52
N LEU A 373 1.23 -8.40 -1.37
CA LEU A 373 2.07 -8.75 -0.23
C LEU A 373 2.54 -7.46 0.44
N SER A 374 2.41 -7.38 1.75
CA SER A 374 2.84 -6.20 2.52
C SER A 374 3.65 -6.57 3.75
N PHE A 375 4.41 -5.59 4.24
CA PHE A 375 5.29 -5.70 5.39
C PHE A 375 5.03 -4.57 6.38
N VAL A 376 5.24 -4.86 7.65
CA VAL A 376 5.56 -3.82 8.63
C VAL A 376 7.03 -3.45 8.39
N PRO A 377 7.35 -2.23 7.91
CA PRO A 377 8.66 -1.87 7.39
C PRO A 377 9.73 -1.65 8.49
N THR A 378 9.61 -2.28 9.66
CA THR A 378 10.61 -2.21 10.75
C THR A 378 11.91 -2.93 10.39
N VAL A 379 12.94 -2.83 11.24
CA VAL A 379 14.18 -3.61 11.10
C VAL A 379 14.25 -4.68 12.21
N PRO A 380 14.13 -5.99 11.91
CA PRO A 380 13.75 -6.58 10.63
C PRO A 380 12.27 -6.36 10.28
N MET A 381 11.93 -6.48 9.00
CA MET A 381 10.55 -6.36 8.53
C MET A 381 9.76 -7.61 8.88
N GLN A 382 8.48 -7.40 9.17
CA GLN A 382 7.53 -8.48 9.45
C GLN A 382 6.51 -8.59 8.33
N VAL A 383 6.22 -9.80 7.88
CA VAL A 383 5.17 -10.05 6.89
C VAL A 383 3.83 -9.72 7.50
N SER A 384 3.05 -8.84 6.84
CA SER A 384 1.71 -8.48 7.31
C SER A 384 0.73 -9.64 7.11
N PRO A 385 -0.42 -9.64 7.80
CA PRO A 385 -1.47 -10.63 7.54
C PRO A 385 -1.83 -10.69 6.06
N VAL A 386 -2.01 -11.90 5.52
CA VAL A 386 -2.44 -12.12 4.13
C VAL A 386 -3.80 -11.48 3.88
N TYR A 387 -3.98 -10.89 2.70
CA TYR A 387 -5.23 -10.33 2.19
C TYR A 387 -5.30 -10.60 0.69
N ASP A 388 -6.48 -10.44 0.08
CA ASP A 388 -6.68 -10.63 -1.37
C ASP A 388 -6.22 -12.01 -1.90
N MET A 389 -6.47 -13.05 -1.11
CA MET A 389 -6.09 -14.42 -1.45
C MET A 389 -7.33 -15.23 -1.83
N LEU A 390 -7.52 -15.44 -3.14
CA LEU A 390 -8.71 -16.09 -3.69
C LEU A 390 -8.43 -16.73 -5.06
N PRO A 391 -9.26 -17.67 -5.54
CA PRO A 391 -8.94 -18.48 -6.71
C PRO A 391 -9.30 -17.76 -8.02
N MET A 392 -8.55 -16.69 -8.34
CA MET A 392 -8.83 -15.76 -9.44
C MET A 392 -8.81 -16.38 -10.85
N ALA A 393 -8.22 -17.57 -11.04
CA ALA A 393 -8.31 -18.28 -12.31
C ALA A 393 -9.77 -18.59 -12.71
N PHE A 394 -10.69 -18.66 -11.73
CA PHE A 394 -12.11 -18.92 -11.96
C PHE A 394 -12.97 -17.65 -12.04
N ALA A 395 -12.34 -16.46 -12.03
CA ALA A 395 -13.04 -15.19 -12.18
C ALA A 395 -13.63 -15.04 -13.58
N PRO A 396 -14.79 -14.38 -13.72
CA PRO A 396 -15.31 -14.01 -15.02
C PRO A 396 -14.30 -13.16 -15.80
N LEU A 397 -14.19 -13.41 -17.09
CA LEU A 397 -13.40 -12.59 -18.01
C LEU A 397 -14.02 -11.19 -18.12
N GLN A 398 -13.29 -10.24 -18.71
CA GLN A 398 -13.80 -8.88 -18.94
C GLN A 398 -15.08 -8.85 -19.80
N SER A 399 -15.28 -9.87 -20.65
CA SER A 399 -16.51 -10.08 -21.43
C SER A 399 -17.72 -10.51 -20.59
N GLY A 400 -17.51 -10.89 -19.32
CA GLY A 400 -18.51 -11.50 -18.44
C GLY A 400 -18.57 -13.03 -18.52
N GLU A 401 -17.86 -13.64 -19.47
CA GLU A 401 -17.78 -15.10 -19.65
C GLU A 401 -17.11 -15.78 -18.44
N ILE A 402 -17.65 -16.90 -18.00
CA ILE A 402 -17.04 -17.73 -16.94
C ILE A 402 -16.10 -18.74 -17.60
N PRO A 403 -14.79 -18.69 -17.33
CA PRO A 403 -13.83 -19.56 -18.01
C PRO A 403 -13.95 -21.01 -17.52
N GLY A 404 -13.84 -21.95 -18.46
CA GLY A 404 -13.69 -23.37 -18.18
C GLY A 404 -12.24 -23.70 -17.79
N VAL A 405 -11.89 -23.47 -16.53
CA VAL A 405 -10.52 -23.71 -16.03
C VAL A 405 -10.41 -25.08 -15.37
N THR A 406 -9.40 -25.85 -15.78
CA THR A 406 -8.94 -27.04 -15.05
C THR A 406 -7.65 -26.69 -14.32
N LEU A 407 -7.67 -26.76 -12.99
CA LEU A 407 -6.48 -26.48 -12.20
C LEU A 407 -5.48 -27.63 -12.31
N THR A 408 -4.23 -27.32 -12.63
CA THR A 408 -3.11 -28.27 -12.67
C THR A 408 -2.02 -27.81 -11.70
N PRO A 409 -2.12 -28.17 -10.41
CA PRO A 409 -1.15 -27.72 -9.43
C PRO A 409 0.25 -28.28 -9.73
N GLU A 410 1.26 -27.43 -9.65
CA GLU A 410 2.66 -27.82 -9.87
C GLU A 410 3.23 -28.55 -8.64
N LEU A 411 4.03 -29.60 -8.90
CA LEU A 411 4.77 -30.29 -7.84
C LEU A 411 5.98 -29.48 -7.39
N PRO A 412 6.34 -29.53 -6.10
CA PRO A 412 7.45 -28.73 -5.59
C PRO A 412 8.80 -29.30 -6.00
N THR A 413 9.77 -28.40 -6.20
CA THR A 413 11.19 -28.78 -6.16
C THR A 413 11.58 -29.25 -4.74
N PRO A 414 12.71 -29.96 -4.55
CA PRO A 414 13.16 -30.38 -3.22
C PRO A 414 13.27 -29.23 -2.22
N ALA A 415 13.72 -28.05 -2.65
CA ALA A 415 13.85 -26.86 -1.80
C ALA A 415 12.49 -26.28 -1.37
N GLN A 416 11.45 -26.44 -2.19
CA GLN A 416 10.11 -25.92 -1.91
C GLN A 416 9.24 -26.88 -1.08
N ARG A 417 9.68 -28.14 -0.90
CA ARG A 417 8.84 -29.21 -0.34
C ARG A 417 8.26 -28.89 1.03
N SER A 418 9.02 -28.26 1.92
CA SER A 418 8.53 -27.92 3.26
C SER A 418 7.37 -26.92 3.19
N ALA A 419 7.57 -25.78 2.51
CA ALA A 419 6.54 -24.76 2.34
C ALA A 419 5.33 -25.28 1.56
N TRP A 420 5.58 -26.06 0.50
CA TRP A 420 4.53 -26.67 -0.30
C TRP A 420 3.68 -27.65 0.50
N ASN A 421 4.28 -28.50 1.35
CA ASN A 421 3.54 -29.43 2.19
C ASN A 421 2.62 -28.68 3.17
N GLN A 422 3.10 -27.59 3.80
CA GLN A 422 2.24 -26.80 4.67
C GLN A 422 1.10 -26.12 3.88
N ALA A 423 1.43 -25.56 2.72
CA ALA A 423 0.45 -24.93 1.84
C ALA A 423 -0.59 -25.93 1.31
N SER A 424 -0.20 -27.17 1.03
CA SER A 424 -1.08 -28.19 0.47
C SER A 424 -2.13 -28.67 1.46
N HIS A 425 -1.77 -28.83 2.73
CA HIS A 425 -2.74 -29.11 3.80
C HIS A 425 -3.75 -27.95 3.95
N ALA A 426 -3.27 -26.70 3.91
CA ALA A 426 -4.14 -25.53 3.94
C ALA A 426 -5.07 -25.47 2.72
N ALA A 427 -4.55 -25.76 1.51
CA ALA A 427 -5.32 -25.78 0.28
C ALA A 427 -6.36 -26.91 0.23
N GLN A 428 -6.05 -28.10 0.78
CA GLN A 428 -7.02 -29.18 0.97
C GLN A 428 -8.17 -28.73 1.88
N ALA A 429 -7.85 -28.15 3.03
CA ALA A 429 -8.86 -27.63 3.96
C ALA A 429 -9.73 -26.54 3.32
N PHE A 430 -9.12 -25.65 2.54
CA PHE A 430 -9.82 -24.64 1.76
C PHE A 430 -10.79 -25.27 0.75
N TRP A 431 -10.32 -26.18 -0.11
CA TRP A 431 -11.16 -26.78 -1.14
C TRP A 431 -12.28 -27.65 -0.57
N GLN A 432 -12.01 -28.38 0.52
CA GLN A 432 -13.03 -29.12 1.26
C GLN A 432 -14.13 -28.18 1.77
N THR A 433 -13.74 -27.13 2.49
CA THR A 433 -14.69 -26.19 3.07
C THR A 433 -15.49 -25.47 1.98
N ALA A 434 -14.84 -25.05 0.89
CA ALA A 434 -15.50 -24.40 -0.23
C ALA A 434 -16.48 -25.34 -0.97
N ALA A 435 -16.21 -26.64 -1.04
CA ALA A 435 -17.11 -27.63 -1.62
C ALA A 435 -18.38 -27.87 -0.77
N GLU A 436 -18.34 -27.52 0.52
CA GLU A 436 -19.44 -27.75 1.47
C GLU A 436 -20.20 -26.46 1.83
N ASP A 437 -19.60 -25.29 1.63
CA ASP A 437 -20.16 -24.00 2.06
C ASP A 437 -21.40 -23.59 1.26
N MET A 438 -22.57 -23.63 1.92
CA MET A 438 -23.86 -23.34 1.29
C MET A 438 -24.02 -21.90 0.77
N ARG A 439 -23.10 -20.98 1.10
CA ARG A 439 -23.07 -19.61 0.52
C ARG A 439 -22.53 -19.62 -0.92
N ILE A 440 -21.87 -20.70 -1.33
CA ILE A 440 -21.31 -20.91 -2.67
C ILE A 440 -22.31 -21.68 -3.55
N SER A 441 -22.43 -21.25 -4.81
CA SER A 441 -23.31 -21.88 -5.80
C SER A 441 -23.01 -23.38 -5.97
N GLN A 442 -24.05 -24.18 -6.25
CA GLN A 442 -23.89 -25.63 -6.41
C GLN A 442 -22.86 -26.00 -7.49
N ASN A 443 -22.87 -25.28 -8.61
CA ASN A 443 -21.93 -25.52 -9.71
C ASN A 443 -20.48 -25.23 -9.29
N PHE A 444 -20.25 -24.17 -8.52
CA PHE A 444 -18.90 -23.85 -8.05
C PHE A 444 -18.43 -24.76 -6.92
N ARG A 445 -19.34 -25.23 -6.06
CA ARG A 445 -19.04 -26.28 -5.07
C ARG A 445 -18.59 -27.59 -5.72
N ALA A 446 -19.23 -27.99 -6.82
CA ALA A 446 -18.80 -29.17 -7.58
C ALA A 446 -17.36 -29.01 -8.11
N LEU A 447 -17.03 -27.84 -8.66
CA LEU A 447 -15.68 -27.50 -9.11
C LEU A 447 -14.66 -27.52 -7.95
N CYS A 448 -15.02 -27.00 -6.78
CA CYS A 448 -14.18 -27.06 -5.59
C CYS A 448 -13.90 -28.51 -5.17
N ALA A 449 -14.92 -29.39 -5.22
CA ALA A 449 -14.77 -30.81 -4.94
C ALA A 449 -13.86 -31.54 -5.96
N GLU A 450 -13.89 -31.13 -7.23
CA GLU A 450 -12.98 -31.62 -8.26
C GLU A 450 -11.54 -31.17 -8.01
N ASN A 451 -11.32 -29.88 -7.69
CA ASN A 451 -10.00 -29.35 -7.34
C ASN A 451 -9.41 -30.04 -6.11
N LEU A 452 -10.24 -30.33 -5.10
CA LEU A 452 -9.82 -31.12 -3.94
C LEU A 452 -9.34 -32.52 -4.36
N LYS A 453 -10.10 -33.23 -5.20
CA LYS A 453 -9.70 -34.56 -5.70
C LYS A 453 -8.39 -34.49 -6.47
N THR A 454 -8.19 -33.46 -7.28
CA THR A 454 -6.92 -33.23 -8.00
C THR A 454 -5.77 -33.04 -7.03
N LEU A 455 -5.93 -32.18 -6.02
CA LEU A 455 -4.90 -31.92 -5.02
C LEU A 455 -4.56 -33.17 -4.18
N ASN A 456 -5.56 -33.96 -3.78
CA ASN A 456 -5.38 -35.19 -3.02
C ASN A 456 -4.62 -36.29 -3.78
N ARG A 457 -4.51 -36.21 -5.11
CA ARG A 457 -3.70 -37.16 -5.91
C ARG A 457 -2.22 -36.78 -5.96
N LEU A 458 -1.86 -35.56 -5.57
CA LEU A 458 -0.50 -35.02 -5.62
C LEU A 458 0.25 -35.15 -4.27
N ILE A 459 -0.50 -35.39 -3.20
CA ILE A 459 -0.02 -35.56 -1.82
C ILE A 459 -0.04 -37.05 -1.49
#